data_AF-A0A822AK72-F1
#
_entry.id   AF-A0A822AK72-F1
#
_cell.length_a   1.000
_cell.length_b   1.000
_cell.length_c   1.000
_cell.angle_alpha   90.00
_cell.angle_beta   90.00
_cell.angle_gamma   90.00
#
_symmetry.space_group_name_H-M   'P 1'
#
loop_
_entity.id
_entity.type
_entity.pdbx_description
1 polymer ?
#
loop_
_entity_poly.entity_id
_entity_poly.type
_entity_poly.pdbx_seq_one_letter_code
_entity_poly.pdbx_strand_id
1 'polypeptide(L)'
;MSQQPRRRLPENYMVIWVDENMDMTNKDCQNTMDQLRGVVNQVSLCTTADECIQQLNENPEEISFVISSGALGQHLKEQHQVWAQNWPKIKGVHTTIKHICEKLAIAIKQCNQDHIS
;
A
#
# COMPACT_ATOMS: atom_id res chain seq x y z
N MET A 1 -31.15 5.55 -7.13
CA MET A 1 -29.86 5.69 -7.84
C MET A 1 -29.02 4.49 -7.46
N SER A 2 -28.69 3.61 -8.40
CA SER A 2 -27.80 2.48 -8.15
C SER A 2 -26.38 3.01 -7.96
N GLN A 3 -25.85 2.93 -6.74
CA GLN A 3 -24.42 3.20 -6.52
C GLN A 3 -23.64 2.15 -7.31
N GLN A 4 -22.88 2.58 -8.33
CA GLN A 4 -21.94 1.68 -8.99
C GLN A 4 -20.88 1.28 -7.95
N PRO A 5 -20.50 -0.01 -7.89
CA PRO A 5 -19.45 -0.44 -6.98
C PRO A 5 -18.18 0.34 -7.27
N ARG A 6 -17.57 0.92 -6.22
CA ARG A 6 -16.27 1.58 -6.34
C ARG A 6 -15.29 0.58 -6.94
N ARG A 7 -14.60 1.01 -7.99
CA ARG A 7 -13.51 0.27 -8.64
C ARG A 7 -12.13 0.65 -8.08
N ARG A 8 -12.08 1.69 -7.25
CA ARG A 8 -10.89 2.28 -6.65
C ARG A 8 -11.12 2.56 -5.18
N LEU A 9 -10.03 2.58 -4.42
CA LEU A 9 -10.07 3.03 -3.04
C LEU A 9 -10.28 4.55 -2.97
N PRO A 10 -10.90 5.06 -1.88
CA PRO A 10 -11.00 6.49 -1.63
C PRO A 10 -9.62 7.18 -1.54
N GLU A 11 -9.61 8.51 -1.62
CA GLU A 11 -8.37 9.30 -1.68
C GLU A 11 -7.48 9.16 -0.43
N ASN A 12 -8.05 8.84 0.73
CA ASN A 12 -7.29 8.63 1.96
C ASN A 12 -6.53 7.29 2.01
N TYR A 13 -6.47 6.54 0.91
CA TYR A 13 -5.70 5.30 0.80
C TYR A 13 -4.45 5.51 -0.04
N MET A 14 -3.31 5.20 0.56
CA MET A 14 -2.00 5.25 -0.09
C MET A 14 -1.35 3.87 -0.11
N VAL A 15 -0.59 3.60 -1.17
CA VAL A 15 0.37 2.50 -1.20
C VAL A 15 1.78 3.10 -1.11
N ILE A 16 2.62 2.58 -0.22
CA ILE A 16 4.06 2.88 -0.17
C ILE A 16 4.80 1.64 -0.67
N TRP A 17 5.55 1.77 -1.75
CA TRP A 17 6.40 0.70 -2.26
C TRP A 17 7.85 0.96 -1.87
N VAL A 18 8.37 0.10 -1.01
CA VAL A 18 9.75 0.09 -0.55
C VAL A 18 10.58 -0.92 -1.33
N ASP A 19 11.62 -0.46 -2.03
CA ASP A 19 12.57 -1.33 -2.74
C ASP A 19 13.92 -0.61 -2.90
N GLU A 20 14.99 -1.26 -2.44
CA GLU A 20 16.37 -0.74 -2.47
C GLU A 20 16.96 -0.68 -3.89
N ASN A 21 16.45 -1.51 -4.80
CA ASN A 21 17.01 -1.73 -6.13
C ASN A 21 15.97 -1.47 -7.22
N MET A 22 15.04 -0.54 -6.98
CA MET A 22 13.94 -0.29 -7.92
C MET A 22 14.44 0.24 -9.25
N ASP A 23 14.45 -0.63 -10.26
CA ASP A 23 14.68 -0.25 -11.65
C ASP A 23 13.34 0.06 -12.32
N MET A 24 12.99 1.35 -12.42
CA MET A 24 11.78 1.79 -13.14
C MET A 24 11.81 1.54 -14.64
N THR A 25 12.95 1.14 -15.21
CA THR A 25 13.03 0.72 -16.61
C THR A 25 12.65 -0.75 -16.79
N ASN A 26 12.57 -1.51 -15.69
CA ASN A 26 12.05 -2.87 -15.68
C ASN A 26 10.53 -2.88 -15.97
N LYS A 27 10.13 -3.63 -17.00
CA LYS A 27 8.72 -3.75 -17.41
C LYS A 27 7.81 -4.30 -16.33
N ASP A 28 8.30 -5.21 -15.49
CA ASP A 28 7.52 -5.78 -14.39
C ASP A 28 7.26 -4.72 -13.31
N CYS A 29 8.24 -3.85 -13.04
CA CYS A 29 8.07 -2.71 -12.14
C CYS A 29 7.04 -1.71 -12.69
N GLN A 30 7.13 -1.38 -13.99
CA GLN A 30 6.16 -0.48 -14.66
C GLN A 30 4.75 -1.06 -14.65
N ASN A 31 4.60 -2.33 -15.04
CA ASN A 31 3.31 -3.02 -15.04
C ASN A 31 2.68 -3.06 -13.65
N THR A 32 3.50 -3.20 -12.61
CA THR A 32 3.03 -3.19 -11.22
C THR A 32 2.59 -1.79 -10.80
N MET A 33 3.38 -0.76 -11.12
CA MET A 33 3.01 0.64 -10.85
C MET A 33 1.69 1.03 -11.52
N ASP A 34 1.49 0.62 -12.77
CA ASP A 34 0.25 0.87 -13.51
C ASP A 34 -0.95 0.16 -12.87
N GLN A 35 -0.78 -1.08 -12.42
CA GLN A 35 -1.82 -1.80 -11.68
C GLN A 35 -2.17 -1.11 -10.35
N LEU A 36 -1.18 -0.66 -9.59
CA LEU A 36 -1.40 0.02 -8.31
C LEU A 36 -2.14 1.35 -8.52
N ARG A 37 -1.71 2.16 -9.49
CA ARG A 37 -2.38 3.42 -9.87
C ARG A 37 -3.79 3.21 -10.44
N GLY A 38 -4.10 2.00 -10.91
CA GLY A 38 -5.45 1.61 -11.30
C GLY A 38 -6.40 1.46 -10.12
N VAL A 39 -5.87 1.25 -8.90
CA VAL A 39 -6.61 0.85 -7.70
C VAL A 39 -6.58 1.91 -6.60
N VAL A 40 -5.42 2.56 -6.38
CA VAL A 40 -5.23 3.67 -5.44
C VAL A 40 -4.87 4.95 -6.18
N ASN A 41 -5.20 6.09 -5.60
CA ASN A 41 -4.87 7.39 -6.20
C ASN A 41 -3.43 7.82 -5.88
N GLN A 42 -2.85 7.29 -4.79
CA GLN A 42 -1.52 7.66 -4.32
C GLN A 42 -0.62 6.44 -4.18
N VAL A 43 0.53 6.49 -4.86
CA VAL A 43 1.60 5.51 -4.74
C VAL A 43 2.90 6.25 -4.48
N SER A 44 3.45 6.05 -3.29
CA SER A 44 4.76 6.56 -2.89
C SER A 44 5.83 5.48 -3.06
N LEU A 45 7.05 5.91 -3.31
CA LEU A 45 8.20 5.03 -3.47
C LEU A 45 9.21 5.35 -2.39
N CYS A 46 9.84 4.33 -1.84
CA CYS A 46 10.90 4.49 -0.87
C CYS A 46 12.05 3.54 -1.22
N THR A 47 13.26 4.06 -1.20
CA THR A 47 14.48 3.26 -1.44
C THR A 47 15.19 2.90 -0.15
N THR A 48 14.73 3.45 0.97
CA THR A 48 15.26 3.18 2.32
C THR A 48 14.13 3.05 3.33
N ALA A 49 14.42 2.41 4.47
CA ALA A 49 13.47 2.31 5.57
C ALA A 49 13.13 3.68 6.19
N ASP A 50 14.13 4.57 6.33
CA ASP A 50 13.93 5.91 6.90
C ASP A 50 13.01 6.77 6.05
N GLU A 51 13.16 6.72 4.73
CA GLU A 51 12.26 7.41 3.79
C GLU A 51 10.82 6.90 3.92
N CYS A 52 10.64 5.58 4.07
CA CYS A 52 9.32 4.98 4.31
C CYS A 52 8.72 5.49 5.63
N ILE A 53 9.52 5.58 6.70
CA ILE A 53 9.08 6.08 8.00
C ILE A 53 8.71 7.55 7.93
N GLN A 54 9.47 8.36 7.18
CA GLN A 54 9.18 9.78 7.00
C GLN A 54 7.84 9.98 6.28
N GLN A 55 7.62 9.31 5.14
CA GLN A 55 6.35 9.33 4.40
C GLN A 55 5.15 8.94 5.27
N LEU A 56 5.36 7.93 6.09
CA LEU A 56 4.42 7.44 7.07
C LEU A 56 4.11 8.49 8.15
N ASN A 57 5.08 9.28 8.60
CA ASN A 57 4.84 10.36 9.56
C ASN A 57 4.17 11.60 8.97
N GLU A 58 4.45 11.92 7.69
CA GLU A 58 3.90 13.09 7.02
C GLU A 58 2.38 13.00 6.79
N ASN A 59 1.84 11.78 6.63
CA ASN A 59 0.43 11.55 6.37
C ASN A 59 -0.21 10.68 7.48
N PRO A 60 -0.45 11.25 8.69
CA PRO A 60 -0.96 10.51 9.84
C PRO A 60 -2.37 9.94 9.65
N GLU A 61 -3.22 10.61 8.87
CA GLU A 61 -4.64 10.27 8.71
C GLU A 61 -4.92 9.30 7.54
N GLU A 62 -3.95 9.10 6.65
CA GLU A 62 -4.10 8.19 5.51
C GLU A 62 -3.93 6.72 5.91
N ILE A 63 -4.75 5.86 5.31
CA ILE A 63 -4.62 4.42 5.41
C ILE A 63 -3.53 3.96 4.45
N SER A 64 -2.45 3.40 5.00
CA SER A 64 -1.27 3.01 4.21
C SER A 64 -1.17 1.49 4.05
N PHE A 65 -0.94 1.04 2.83
CA PHE A 65 -0.46 -0.30 2.51
C PHE A 65 1.02 -0.23 2.16
N VAL A 66 1.87 -1.02 2.82
CA VAL A 66 3.30 -1.04 2.53
C VAL A 66 3.65 -2.29 1.72
N ILE A 67 4.27 -2.12 0.56
CA ILE A 67 4.91 -3.19 -0.22
C ILE A 67 6.39 -3.10 0.07
N SER A 68 7.04 -4.22 0.35
CA SER A 68 8.48 -4.25 0.50
C SER A 68 9.06 -5.43 -0.26
N SER A 69 9.80 -5.19 -1.32
CA SER A 69 10.58 -6.21 -2.03
C SER A 69 12.00 -6.30 -1.45
N GLY A 70 12.59 -7.49 -1.51
CA GLY A 70 14.00 -7.69 -1.15
C GLY A 70 14.33 -7.57 0.35
N ALA A 71 15.60 -7.29 0.66
CA ALA A 71 16.14 -7.31 2.02
C ALA A 71 15.54 -6.23 2.93
N LEU A 72 15.18 -5.07 2.36
CA LEU A 72 14.48 -4.00 3.09
C LEU A 72 13.14 -4.47 3.69
N GLY A 73 12.43 -5.37 3.00
CA GLY A 73 11.19 -5.93 3.52
C GLY A 73 11.36 -6.78 4.76
N GLN A 74 12.51 -7.43 4.92
CA GLN A 74 12.82 -8.18 6.13
C GLN A 74 13.05 -7.25 7.32
N HIS A 75 13.80 -6.17 7.12
CA HIS A 75 14.05 -5.16 8.14
C HIS A 75 12.77 -4.43 8.56
N LEU A 76 11.93 -4.05 7.59
CA LEU A 76 10.63 -3.44 7.85
C LEU A 76 9.67 -4.41 8.53
N LYS A 77 9.76 -5.71 8.27
CA LYS A 77 8.91 -6.72 8.93
C LYS A 77 9.24 -6.87 10.41
N GLU A 78 10.51 -6.78 10.79
CA GLU A 78 10.94 -6.79 12.19
C GLU A 78 10.41 -5.54 12.92
N GLN A 79 10.45 -4.38 12.26
CA GLN A 79 9.90 -3.13 12.79
C GLN A 79 8.35 -3.09 12.75
N HIS A 80 7.73 -3.78 11.79
CA HIS A 80 6.28 -3.80 11.59
C HIS A 80 5.55 -4.36 12.80
N GLN A 81 6.12 -5.33 13.52
CA GLN A 81 5.44 -5.88 14.69
C GLN A 81 5.28 -4.82 15.81
N VAL A 82 6.22 -3.89 15.89
CA VAL A 82 6.18 -2.73 16.79
C VAL A 82 5.26 -1.63 16.23
N TRP A 83 5.29 -1.39 14.92
CA TRP A 83 4.45 -0.36 14.30
C TRP A 83 2.97 -0.74 14.25
N ALA A 84 2.63 -1.98 13.90
CA ALA A 84 1.25 -2.45 13.82
C ALA A 84 0.50 -2.35 15.16
N GLN A 85 1.22 -2.38 16.29
CA GLN A 85 0.63 -2.16 17.61
C GLN A 85 0.35 -0.68 17.90
N ASN A 86 1.15 0.23 17.36
CA ASN A 86 1.03 1.67 17.63
C ASN A 86 0.27 2.42 16.53
N TRP A 87 0.21 1.88 15.31
CA TRP A 87 -0.21 2.57 14.09
C TRP A 87 -1.30 1.78 13.36
N PRO A 88 -2.59 1.92 13.77
CA PRO A 88 -3.70 1.16 13.19
C PRO A 88 -3.98 1.46 11.71
N LYS A 89 -3.35 2.52 11.17
CA LYS A 89 -3.45 2.93 9.77
C LYS A 89 -2.67 2.04 8.80
N ILE A 90 -1.67 1.29 9.27
CA ILE A 90 -0.90 0.37 8.44
C ILE A 90 -1.70 -0.93 8.29
N LYS A 91 -2.15 -1.23 7.08
CA LYS A 91 -2.98 -2.43 6.81
C LYS A 91 -2.16 -3.69 6.53
N GLY A 92 -0.85 -3.55 6.31
CA GLY A 92 0.10 -4.66 6.21
C GLY A 92 1.38 -4.31 5.47
N VAL A 93 2.41 -5.14 5.69
CA VAL A 93 3.65 -5.19 4.91
C VAL A 93 3.62 -6.44 4.03
N HIS A 94 3.69 -6.25 2.72
CA HIS A 94 3.57 -7.33 1.74
C HIS A 94 4.86 -7.51 0.96
N THR A 95 5.36 -8.75 0.90
CA THR A 95 6.59 -9.09 0.18
C THR A 95 6.36 -9.52 -1.27
N THR A 96 5.10 -9.65 -1.69
CA THR A 96 4.73 -10.00 -3.07
C THR A 96 3.57 -9.13 -3.56
N ILE A 97 3.61 -8.79 -4.84
CA ILE A 97 2.59 -7.99 -5.52
C ILE A 97 1.22 -8.69 -5.50
N LYS A 98 1.21 -10.01 -5.65
CA LYS A 98 -0.02 -10.80 -5.61
C LYS A 98 -0.79 -10.59 -4.30
N HIS A 99 -0.09 -10.64 -3.16
CA HIS A 99 -0.73 -10.49 -1.85
C HIS A 99 -1.30 -9.08 -1.66
N ILE A 100 -0.64 -8.03 -2.16
CA ILE A 100 -1.22 -6.69 -2.07
C ILE A 100 -2.42 -6.53 -2.99
N CYS A 101 -2.40 -7.02 -4.23
CA CYS A 101 -3.55 -6.95 -5.12
C CYS A 101 -4.78 -7.64 -4.50
N GLU A 102 -4.59 -8.80 -3.87
CA GLU A 102 -5.65 -9.49 -3.12
C GLU A 102 -6.18 -8.65 -1.95
N LYS A 103 -5.29 -8.02 -1.18
CA LYS A 103 -5.67 -7.16 -0.04
C LYS A 103 -6.39 -5.89 -0.46
N LEU A 104 -5.93 -5.24 -1.54
CA LEU A 104 -6.59 -4.06 -2.12
C LEU A 104 -7.98 -4.43 -2.66
N ALA A 105 -8.12 -5.58 -3.31
CA ALA A 105 -9.43 -6.07 -3.78
C ALA A 105 -10.40 -6.33 -2.62
N ILE A 106 -9.91 -6.85 -1.50
CA ILE A 106 -10.71 -7.02 -0.27
C ILE A 106 -11.11 -5.65 0.29
N ALA A 107 -10.18 -4.69 0.39
CA ALA A 107 -10.46 -3.35 0.89
C ALA A 107 -11.51 -2.62 0.03
N ILE A 108 -11.45 -2.78 -1.29
CA ILE A 108 -12.49 -2.26 -2.21
C ILE A 108 -13.86 -2.88 -1.89
N LYS A 109 -13.92 -4.20 -1.68
CA LYS A 109 -15.18 -4.89 -1.35
C LYS A 109 -15.77 -4.41 -0.02
N GLN A 110 -14.95 -4.25 1.01
CA GLN A 110 -15.37 -3.76 2.33
C GLN A 110 -15.92 -2.33 2.24
N CYS A 111 -15.19 -1.43 1.56
CA CYS A 111 -15.63 -0.06 1.31
C CYS A 111 -16.98 0.03 0.57
N ASN A 112 -17.28 -0.94 -0.31
CA ASN A 112 -18.57 -1.02 -0.99
C ASN A 112 -19.70 -1.55 -0.08
N GLN A 113 -19.38 -2.32 0.98
CA GLN A 113 -20.35 -2.92 1.89
C GLN A 113 -20.68 -2.03 3.10
N ASP A 114 -19.73 -1.19 3.54
CA ASP A 114 -19.90 -0.25 4.68
C ASP A 114 -20.95 0.86 4.41
N HIS A 115 -21.43 0.99 3.17
CA HIS A 115 -22.51 1.91 2.77
C HIS A 115 -23.92 1.28 2.79
N ILE A 116 -24.07 0.05 3.31
CA ILE A 116 -25.37 -0.62 3.49
C ILE A 116 -25.67 -0.75 4.99
N SER A 117 -26.03 0.36 5.63
CA SER A 117 -26.76 0.39 6.91
C SER A 117 -27.63 1.63 6.96
#